data_AF-A0A7X6Y481-F1
#
_entry.id   AF-A0A7X6Y481-F1
#
_cell.length_a   1.000
_cell.length_b   1.000
_cell.length_c   1.000
_cell.angle_alpha   90.00
_cell.angle_beta   90.00
_cell.angle_gamma   90.00
#
_symmetry.space_group_name_H-M   'P 1'
#
loop_
_entity.id
_entity.type
_entity.pdbx_description
1 polymer ?
#
loop_
_entity_poly.entity_id
_entity_poly.type
_entity_poly.pdbx_seq_one_letter_code
_entity_poly.pdbx_strand_id
1 'polypeptide(L)'
;MEFEAKYEVWVKYINDALSGIITENETPAKSIYSAMRYSLMAGGKRIRPVLSLAVCEMLGGKIEDILPYACAIEMIHTYSLIHDDLPAMDNDDFRRGKPTNHKVYGEARAILAGDGLLTYAFELMTGSMLDALNNGTADIDSLKRRIQAVYYIARAAGVSGMIGGQVVDIESVDMIIEPEVHEFMNRCKTGALIKAAIMVPVIITGQDKDVMDCLEKYSDSIGLAFQVKDDILDSEGSMELLGKRTGRDVQEKRSTSVTLHGLDEAKNKLDCLIREGIAGLERFGEKADFLRCLALYIKDREK
;
A
#
# COMPACT_ATOMS: atom_id res chain seq x y z
N MET A 1 22.24 9.87 7.16
CA MET A 1 22.12 9.22 5.84
C MET A 1 21.12 10.04 5.06
N GLU A 2 21.44 10.47 3.84
CA GLU A 2 20.46 11.13 2.96
C GLU A 2 19.24 10.21 2.80
N PHE A 3 18.03 10.79 2.82
CA PHE A 3 16.77 10.06 2.84
C PHE A 3 16.69 8.99 1.73
N GLU A 4 17.13 9.36 0.54
CA GLU A 4 17.16 8.54 -0.67
C GLU A 4 18.04 7.30 -0.50
N ALA A 5 19.24 7.47 0.06
CA ALA A 5 20.15 6.35 0.29
C ALA A 5 19.53 5.34 1.28
N LYS A 6 18.86 5.83 2.33
CA LYS A 6 18.17 4.97 3.30
C LYS A 6 16.94 4.29 2.69
N TYR A 7 16.19 5.02 1.89
CA TYR A 7 15.03 4.50 1.17
C TYR A 7 15.42 3.34 0.26
N GLU A 8 16.47 3.50 -0.55
CA GLU A 8 16.98 2.45 -1.44
C GLU A 8 17.49 1.21 -0.68
N VAL A 9 18.14 1.42 0.49
CA VAL A 9 18.56 0.30 1.35
C VAL A 9 17.36 -0.53 1.80
N TRP A 10 16.27 0.11 2.23
CA TRP A 10 15.06 -0.60 2.63
C TRP A 10 14.35 -1.25 1.46
N VAL A 11 14.22 -0.57 0.31
CA VAL A 11 13.65 -1.15 -0.91
C VAL A 11 14.40 -2.44 -1.28
N LYS A 12 15.74 -2.40 -1.25
CA LYS A 12 16.57 -3.59 -1.50
C LYS A 12 16.30 -4.68 -0.47
N TYR A 13 16.33 -4.35 0.82
CA TYR A 13 16.08 -5.31 1.90
C TYR A 13 14.71 -6.01 1.78
N ILE A 14 13.67 -5.25 1.44
CA ILE A 14 12.32 -5.76 1.21
C ILE A 14 12.28 -6.66 -0.04
N ASN A 15 12.91 -6.25 -1.14
CA ASN A 15 12.95 -7.06 -2.36
C ASN A 15 13.70 -8.39 -2.14
N ASP A 16 14.81 -8.37 -1.39
CA ASP A 16 15.56 -9.56 -1.02
C ASP A 16 14.69 -10.51 -0.18
N ALA A 17 13.95 -9.97 0.79
CA ALA A 17 13.00 -10.73 1.61
C ALA A 17 11.85 -11.34 0.77
N LEU A 18 11.16 -10.53 -0.05
CA LEU A 18 10.07 -11.00 -0.92
C LEU A 18 10.55 -12.07 -1.90
N SER A 19 11.77 -11.92 -2.43
CA SER A 19 12.37 -12.91 -3.33
C SER A 19 12.60 -14.26 -2.65
N GLY A 20 12.93 -14.26 -1.36
CA GLY A 20 13.15 -15.48 -0.56
C GLY A 20 11.86 -16.13 -0.07
N ILE A 21 10.76 -15.38 0.05
CA ILE A 21 9.49 -15.88 0.59
C ILE A 21 8.74 -16.78 -0.40
N ILE A 22 8.59 -16.35 -1.67
CA ILE A 22 7.92 -17.17 -2.69
C ILE A 22 8.98 -17.95 -3.48
N THR A 23 9.23 -19.18 -3.04
CA THR A 23 10.06 -20.14 -3.77
C THR A 23 9.21 -20.96 -4.73
N GLU A 24 9.65 -21.05 -5.98
CA GLU A 24 9.02 -21.96 -6.94
C GLU A 24 9.29 -23.41 -6.51
N ASN A 25 8.25 -24.08 -6.03
CA ASN A 25 8.32 -25.48 -5.69
C ASN A 25 8.08 -26.31 -6.95
N GLU A 26 8.90 -27.34 -7.19
CA GLU A 26 8.72 -28.31 -8.29
C GLU A 26 7.50 -29.21 -8.02
N THR A 27 6.33 -28.61 -8.20
CA THR A 27 5.01 -29.22 -8.07
C THR A 27 4.27 -29.10 -9.41
N PRO A 28 3.24 -29.92 -9.67
CA PRO A 28 2.38 -29.75 -10.83
C PRO A 28 1.75 -28.34 -10.93
N ALA A 29 1.62 -27.64 -9.80
CA ALA A 29 1.08 -26.30 -9.71
C ALA A 29 2.12 -25.18 -9.91
N LYS A 30 3.38 -25.48 -10.27
CA LYS A 30 4.49 -24.49 -10.30
C LYS A 30 4.21 -23.19 -11.04
N SER A 31 3.35 -23.24 -12.07
CA SER A 31 2.96 -22.07 -12.86
C SER A 31 2.29 -20.97 -12.03
N ILE A 32 1.64 -21.30 -10.90
CA ILE A 32 1.03 -20.30 -10.02
C ILE A 32 2.09 -19.47 -9.30
N TYR A 33 3.16 -20.12 -8.83
CA TYR A 33 4.27 -19.43 -8.15
C TYR A 33 4.95 -18.45 -9.11
N SER A 34 5.16 -18.84 -10.37
CA SER A 34 5.69 -17.93 -11.38
C SER A 34 4.78 -16.73 -11.64
N ALA A 35 3.46 -16.93 -11.71
CA ALA A 35 2.50 -15.84 -11.92
C ALA A 35 2.43 -14.87 -10.73
N MET A 36 2.44 -15.38 -9.50
CA MET A 36 2.51 -14.57 -8.27
C MET A 36 3.82 -13.76 -8.22
N ARG A 37 4.96 -14.45 -8.42
CA ARG A 37 6.30 -13.85 -8.37
C ARG A 37 6.49 -12.81 -9.46
N TYR A 38 5.94 -13.03 -10.66
CA TYR A 38 6.04 -12.09 -11.78
C TYR A 38 5.56 -10.69 -11.39
N SER A 39 4.36 -10.59 -10.82
CA SER A 39 3.77 -9.30 -10.45
C SER A 39 4.39 -8.74 -9.19
N LEU A 40 4.64 -9.59 -8.18
CA LEU A 40 5.26 -9.18 -6.92
C LEU A 40 6.66 -8.59 -7.14
N MET A 41 7.43 -9.16 -8.06
CA MET A 41 8.79 -8.75 -8.40
C MET A 41 8.87 -7.87 -9.65
N ALA A 42 7.74 -7.37 -10.18
CA ALA A 42 7.72 -6.52 -11.37
C ALA A 42 8.40 -5.14 -11.18
N GLY A 43 8.82 -4.83 -9.95
CA GLY A 43 9.34 -3.51 -9.52
C GLY A 43 8.33 -2.82 -8.62
N GLY A 44 8.42 -1.50 -8.50
CA GLY A 44 7.54 -0.68 -7.65
C GLY A 44 8.32 0.00 -6.53
N LYS A 45 7.75 1.08 -6.00
CA LYS A 45 8.43 1.94 -5.02
C LYS A 45 8.53 1.33 -3.64
N ARG A 46 7.72 0.32 -3.31
CA ARG A 46 7.66 -0.34 -1.99
C ARG A 46 7.34 0.61 -0.84
N ILE A 47 6.55 1.65 -1.09
CA ILE A 47 6.22 2.69 -0.09
C ILE A 47 5.59 2.09 1.17
N ARG A 48 4.65 1.15 1.01
CA ARG A 48 3.94 0.50 2.13
C ARG A 48 4.91 -0.27 3.04
N PRO A 49 5.68 -1.26 2.57
CA PRO A 49 6.63 -1.95 3.45
C PRO A 49 7.74 -1.01 3.98
N VAL A 50 8.19 -0.01 3.21
CA VAL A 50 9.13 1.03 3.72
C VAL A 50 8.51 1.77 4.91
N LEU A 51 7.24 2.19 4.83
CA LEU A 51 6.54 2.82 5.96
C LEU A 51 6.55 1.92 7.20
N SER A 52 6.27 0.63 7.03
CA SER A 52 6.29 -0.32 8.16
C SER A 52 7.67 -0.41 8.82
N LEU A 53 8.74 -0.50 8.04
CA LEU A 53 10.10 -0.56 8.57
C LEU A 53 10.50 0.77 9.24
N ALA A 54 10.08 1.90 8.65
CA ALA A 54 10.35 3.23 9.19
C ALA A 54 9.74 3.45 10.56
N VAL A 55 8.46 3.11 10.70
CA VAL A 55 7.75 3.27 11.96
C VAL A 55 8.33 2.33 13.01
N CYS A 56 8.66 1.08 12.63
CA CYS A 56 9.33 0.14 13.52
C CYS A 56 10.63 0.72 14.09
N GLU A 57 11.51 1.21 13.20
CA GLU A 57 12.81 1.76 13.59
C GLU A 57 12.66 3.01 14.47
N MET A 58 11.76 3.92 14.11
CA MET A 58 11.46 5.13 14.89
C MET A 58 11.04 4.79 16.33
N LEU A 59 10.24 3.73 16.48
CA LEU A 59 9.73 3.24 17.76
C LEU A 59 10.75 2.35 18.52
N GLY A 60 11.93 2.08 17.95
CA GLY A 60 12.94 1.21 18.53
C GLY A 60 12.57 -0.28 18.51
N GLY A 61 11.66 -0.68 17.61
CA GLY A 61 11.29 -2.07 17.40
C GLY A 61 12.35 -2.86 16.62
N LYS A 62 12.18 -4.19 16.60
CA LYS A 62 13.01 -5.09 15.79
C LYS A 62 12.39 -5.25 14.41
N ILE A 63 13.19 -4.97 13.39
CA ILE A 63 12.75 -5.00 11.99
C ILE A 63 12.30 -6.41 11.58
N GLU A 64 12.94 -7.43 12.13
CA GLU A 64 12.65 -8.85 11.88
C GLU A 64 11.25 -9.23 12.36
N ASP A 65 10.73 -8.58 13.40
CA ASP A 65 9.38 -8.84 13.91
C ASP A 65 8.29 -8.26 13.01
N ILE A 66 8.63 -7.24 12.22
CA ILE A 66 7.71 -6.49 11.35
C ILE A 66 7.80 -6.94 9.89
N LEU A 67 8.97 -7.40 9.46
CA LEU A 67 9.24 -7.76 8.06
C LEU A 67 8.20 -8.73 7.46
N PRO A 68 7.74 -9.80 8.15
CA PRO A 68 6.69 -10.67 7.61
C PRO A 68 5.38 -9.93 7.30
N TYR A 69 5.01 -8.96 8.14
CA TYR A 69 3.79 -8.17 7.99
C TYR A 69 3.95 -7.11 6.90
N ALA A 70 5.12 -6.46 6.82
CA ALA A 70 5.44 -5.53 5.75
C ALA A 70 5.39 -6.22 4.37
N CYS A 71 6.00 -7.41 4.26
CA CYS A 71 5.94 -8.23 3.07
C CYS A 71 4.51 -8.69 2.74
N ALA A 72 3.74 -9.12 3.74
CA ALA A 72 2.33 -9.49 3.57
C ALA A 72 1.48 -8.32 3.05
N ILE A 73 1.70 -7.11 3.53
CA ILE A 73 1.03 -5.90 3.03
C ILE A 73 1.39 -5.64 1.56
N GLU A 74 2.65 -5.84 1.16
CA GLU A 74 3.06 -5.68 -0.25
C GLU A 74 2.50 -6.79 -1.15
N MET A 75 2.33 -8.01 -0.63
CA MET A 75 1.60 -9.09 -1.33
C MET A 75 0.13 -8.74 -1.50
N ILE A 76 -0.51 -8.18 -0.46
CA ILE A 76 -1.89 -7.70 -0.48
C ILE A 76 -2.07 -6.60 -1.52
N HIS A 77 -1.18 -5.61 -1.51
CA HIS A 77 -1.16 -4.57 -2.52
C HIS A 77 -0.96 -5.13 -3.93
N THR A 78 -0.07 -6.11 -4.09
CA THR A 78 0.21 -6.70 -5.40
C THR A 78 -0.99 -7.49 -5.92
N TYR A 79 -1.69 -8.26 -5.08
CA TYR A 79 -2.88 -8.97 -5.56
C TYR A 79 -3.94 -7.99 -6.04
N SER A 80 -4.13 -6.88 -5.32
CA SER A 80 -5.18 -5.91 -5.67
C SER A 80 -4.94 -5.39 -7.07
N LEU A 81 -3.68 -5.05 -7.40
CA LEU A 81 -3.30 -4.64 -8.75
C LEU A 81 -3.52 -5.73 -9.80
N ILE A 82 -3.19 -6.99 -9.49
CA ILE A 82 -3.43 -8.11 -10.43
C ILE A 82 -4.91 -8.22 -10.78
N HIS A 83 -5.79 -8.06 -9.79
CA HIS A 83 -7.24 -8.15 -9.98
C HIS A 83 -7.80 -6.89 -10.65
N ASP A 84 -7.35 -5.69 -10.26
CA ASP A 84 -7.73 -4.42 -10.89
C ASP A 84 -7.38 -4.42 -12.38
N ASP A 85 -6.27 -5.05 -12.77
CA ASP A 85 -5.83 -5.17 -14.17
C ASP A 85 -6.73 -6.08 -15.03
N LEU A 86 -7.66 -6.86 -14.45
CA LEU A 86 -8.44 -7.85 -15.22
C LEU A 86 -9.42 -7.20 -16.21
N PRO A 87 -9.83 -7.89 -17.29
CA PRO A 87 -10.79 -7.36 -18.26
C PRO A 87 -12.15 -6.95 -17.69
N ALA A 88 -12.56 -7.53 -16.57
CA ALA A 88 -13.81 -7.20 -15.89
C ALA A 88 -13.70 -5.99 -14.94
N MET A 89 -12.49 -5.44 -14.78
CA MET A 89 -12.14 -4.33 -13.91
C MET A 89 -11.61 -3.18 -14.79
N ASP A 90 -10.35 -2.77 -14.64
CA ASP A 90 -9.77 -1.67 -15.43
C ASP A 90 -9.29 -2.14 -16.82
N ASN A 91 -9.21 -3.45 -17.06
CA ASN A 91 -8.80 -4.04 -18.36
C ASN A 91 -7.44 -3.51 -18.86
N ASP A 92 -6.50 -3.29 -17.95
CA ASP A 92 -5.21 -2.68 -18.26
C ASP A 92 -4.25 -3.67 -18.94
N ASP A 93 -3.58 -3.24 -20.01
CA ASP A 93 -2.61 -4.06 -20.74
C ASP A 93 -1.20 -4.03 -20.12
N PHE A 94 -0.86 -2.95 -19.38
CA PHE A 94 0.46 -2.74 -18.81
C PHE A 94 0.43 -2.22 -17.37
N ARG A 95 1.32 -2.77 -16.53
CA ARG A 95 1.56 -2.35 -15.14
C ARG A 95 3.07 -2.30 -14.87
N ARG A 96 3.55 -1.20 -14.25
CA ARG A 96 4.98 -0.98 -13.94
C ARG A 96 5.91 -1.18 -15.15
N GLY A 97 5.46 -0.78 -16.34
CA GLY A 97 6.23 -0.89 -17.59
C GLY A 97 6.32 -2.31 -18.17
N LYS A 98 5.55 -3.27 -17.65
CA LYS A 98 5.48 -4.65 -18.13
C LYS A 98 4.04 -5.04 -18.47
N PRO A 99 3.79 -6.04 -19.34
CA PRO A 99 2.44 -6.56 -19.56
C PRO A 99 1.79 -7.01 -18.25
N THR A 100 0.49 -6.78 -18.10
CA THR A 100 -0.25 -7.23 -16.91
C THR A 100 -0.28 -8.74 -16.79
N ASN A 101 -0.54 -9.23 -15.58
CA ASN A 101 -0.49 -10.67 -15.27
C ASN A 101 -1.38 -11.48 -16.23
N HIS A 102 -2.59 -11.01 -16.47
CA HIS A 102 -3.55 -11.69 -17.33
C HIS A 102 -3.12 -11.71 -18.81
N LYS A 103 -2.29 -10.76 -19.27
CA LYS A 103 -1.71 -10.81 -20.62
C LYS A 103 -0.62 -11.86 -20.76
N VAL A 104 0.15 -12.11 -19.70
CA VAL A 104 1.24 -13.10 -19.72
C VAL A 104 0.73 -14.51 -19.44
N TYR A 105 -0.16 -14.65 -18.45
CA TYR A 105 -0.61 -15.94 -17.93
C TYR A 105 -2.09 -16.24 -18.22
N GLY A 106 -2.85 -15.33 -18.81
CA GLY A 106 -4.28 -15.49 -18.99
C GLY A 106 -5.08 -15.21 -17.71
N GLU A 107 -6.37 -14.93 -17.87
CA GLU A 107 -7.26 -14.47 -16.80
C GLU A 107 -7.35 -15.45 -15.63
N ALA A 108 -7.56 -16.75 -15.91
CA ALA A 108 -7.72 -17.75 -14.85
C ALA A 108 -6.49 -17.83 -13.93
N ARG A 109 -5.27 -17.72 -14.48
CA ARG A 109 -4.05 -17.72 -13.68
C ARG A 109 -3.83 -16.39 -12.97
N ALA A 110 -4.23 -15.26 -13.56
CA ALA A 110 -4.18 -13.97 -12.88
C ALA A 110 -5.11 -13.91 -11.66
N ILE A 111 -6.35 -14.40 -11.81
CA ILE A 111 -7.31 -14.53 -10.69
C ILE A 111 -6.69 -15.35 -9.56
N LEU A 112 -6.23 -16.57 -9.88
CA LEU A 112 -5.64 -17.47 -8.89
C LEU A 112 -4.32 -16.93 -8.31
N ALA A 113 -3.54 -16.16 -9.07
CA ALA A 113 -2.31 -15.54 -8.56
C ALA A 113 -2.63 -14.44 -7.54
N GLY A 114 -3.71 -13.68 -7.77
CA GLY A 114 -4.21 -12.74 -6.78
C GLY A 114 -4.71 -13.43 -5.51
N ASP A 115 -5.57 -14.44 -5.65
CA ASP A 115 -6.08 -15.24 -4.52
C ASP A 115 -4.93 -15.91 -3.74
N GLY A 116 -3.93 -16.40 -4.48
CA GLY A 116 -2.71 -16.98 -3.95
C GLY A 116 -1.92 -15.98 -3.13
N LEU A 117 -1.66 -14.77 -3.65
CA LEU A 117 -0.92 -13.73 -2.90
C LEU A 117 -1.68 -13.26 -1.66
N LEU A 118 -3.00 -13.08 -1.75
CA LEU A 118 -3.84 -12.74 -0.60
C LEU A 118 -3.73 -13.81 0.50
N THR A 119 -3.88 -15.08 0.13
CA THR A 119 -3.85 -16.19 1.09
C THR A 119 -2.45 -16.37 1.68
N TYR A 120 -1.42 -16.28 0.83
CA TYR A 120 -0.03 -16.43 1.23
C TYR A 120 0.44 -15.29 2.15
N ALA A 121 -0.13 -14.09 2.04
CA ALA A 121 0.12 -13.00 2.99
C ALA A 121 -0.31 -13.39 4.42
N PHE A 122 -1.47 -14.05 4.59
CA PHE A 122 -1.92 -14.55 5.89
C PHE A 122 -1.09 -15.74 6.38
N GLU A 123 -0.73 -16.64 5.47
CA GLU A 123 0.18 -17.75 5.77
C GLU A 123 1.52 -17.23 6.30
N LEU A 124 2.12 -16.23 5.64
CA LEU A 124 3.37 -15.61 6.06
C LEU A 124 3.28 -14.98 7.45
N MET A 125 2.24 -14.18 7.70
CA MET A 125 2.06 -13.53 9.00
C MET A 125 1.85 -14.54 10.11
N THR A 126 0.97 -15.52 9.91
CA THR A 126 0.65 -16.52 10.94
C THR A 126 1.76 -17.55 11.14
N GLY A 127 2.45 -17.95 10.08
CA GLY A 127 3.67 -18.75 10.12
C GLY A 127 4.76 -18.09 10.96
N SER A 128 4.99 -16.78 10.78
CA SER A 128 5.95 -16.03 11.61
C SER A 128 5.61 -16.04 13.10
N MET A 129 4.33 -16.13 13.46
CA MET A 129 3.92 -16.27 14.87
C MET A 129 4.24 -17.65 15.42
N LEU A 130 4.01 -18.69 14.63
CA LEU A 130 4.33 -20.07 14.99
C LEU A 130 5.84 -20.24 15.17
N ASP A 131 6.65 -19.69 14.26
CA ASP A 131 8.11 -19.70 14.38
C ASP A 131 8.56 -18.96 15.65
N ALA A 132 7.98 -17.79 15.93
CA ALA A 132 8.33 -17.03 17.12
C ALA A 132 8.00 -17.79 18.42
N LEU A 133 6.86 -18.48 18.45
CA LEU A 133 6.44 -19.34 19.56
C LEU A 133 7.38 -20.55 19.72
N ASN A 134 7.65 -21.28 18.64
CA ASN A 134 8.49 -22.48 18.66
C ASN A 134 9.93 -22.18 19.08
N ASN A 135 10.46 -21.02 18.68
CA ASN A 135 11.80 -20.57 19.01
C ASN A 135 11.90 -19.88 20.38
N GLY A 136 10.79 -19.74 21.12
CA GLY A 136 10.77 -19.06 22.42
C GLY A 136 11.10 -17.56 22.35
N THR A 137 10.87 -16.93 21.20
CA THR A 137 11.18 -15.51 20.94
C THR A 137 9.98 -14.58 21.10
N ALA A 138 8.77 -15.13 21.29
CA ALA A 138 7.56 -14.39 21.60
C ALA A 138 6.90 -14.91 22.88
N ASP A 139 6.54 -13.99 23.77
CA ASP A 139 5.66 -14.24 24.90
C ASP A 139 4.17 -14.13 24.50
N ILE A 140 3.28 -14.41 25.45
CA ILE A 140 1.82 -14.37 25.23
C ILE A 140 1.36 -12.98 24.78
N ASP A 141 1.93 -11.91 25.32
CA ASP A 141 1.48 -10.56 24.99
C ASP A 141 1.98 -10.12 23.60
N SER A 142 3.18 -10.54 23.20
CA SER A 142 3.70 -10.43 21.84
C SER A 142 2.78 -11.14 20.84
N LEU A 143 2.35 -12.37 21.15
CA LEU A 143 1.40 -13.11 20.31
C LEU A 143 0.04 -12.42 20.20
N LYS A 144 -0.51 -11.88 21.30
CA LYS A 144 -1.75 -11.09 21.25
C LYS A 144 -1.62 -9.89 20.31
N ARG A 145 -0.51 -9.14 20.38
CA ARG A 145 -0.25 -7.99 19.50
C ARG A 145 -0.11 -8.41 18.04
N ARG A 146 0.54 -9.53 17.75
CA ARG A 146 0.64 -10.10 16.40
C ARG A 146 -0.72 -10.54 15.83
N ILE A 147 -1.58 -11.15 16.64
CA ILE A 147 -2.97 -11.47 16.26
C ILE A 147 -3.76 -10.19 15.96
N GLN A 148 -3.63 -9.16 16.80
CA GLN A 148 -4.26 -7.85 16.57
C GLN A 148 -3.77 -7.23 15.25
N ALA A 149 -2.48 -7.32 14.93
CA ALA A 149 -1.92 -6.84 13.68
C ALA A 149 -2.48 -7.57 12.45
N VAL A 150 -2.60 -8.90 12.49
CA VAL A 150 -3.25 -9.66 11.41
C VAL A 150 -4.71 -9.25 11.23
N TYR A 151 -5.44 -9.10 12.34
CA TYR A 151 -6.82 -8.64 12.28
C TYR A 151 -6.93 -7.23 11.67
N TYR A 152 -6.02 -6.33 12.04
CA TYR A 152 -5.96 -4.97 11.48
C TYR A 152 -5.74 -5.00 9.96
N ILE A 153 -4.78 -5.80 9.49
CA ILE A 153 -4.50 -5.99 8.06
C ILE A 153 -5.70 -6.61 7.34
N ALA A 154 -6.35 -7.62 7.93
CA ALA A 154 -7.53 -8.25 7.35
C ALA A 154 -8.68 -7.26 7.15
N ARG A 155 -8.93 -6.39 8.15
CA ARG A 155 -9.93 -5.33 8.03
C ARG A 155 -9.58 -4.30 6.98
N ALA A 156 -8.31 -3.90 6.92
CA ALA A 156 -7.82 -2.93 5.96
C ALA A 156 -7.85 -3.45 4.51
N ALA A 157 -7.61 -4.75 4.30
CA ALA A 157 -7.70 -5.38 2.99
C ALA A 157 -9.15 -5.68 2.59
N GLY A 158 -10.04 -5.99 3.55
CA GLY A 158 -11.40 -6.43 3.28
C GLY A 158 -12.42 -5.32 3.00
N VAL A 159 -13.70 -5.63 3.22
CA VAL A 159 -14.87 -4.77 2.90
C VAL A 159 -14.88 -3.46 3.69
N SER A 160 -14.34 -3.43 4.91
CA SER A 160 -14.19 -2.17 5.67
C SER A 160 -13.04 -1.29 5.18
N GLY A 161 -12.25 -1.75 4.20
CA GLY A 161 -11.09 -1.05 3.66
C GLY A 161 -11.03 -1.21 2.15
N MET A 162 -9.93 -1.75 1.65
CA MET A 162 -9.58 -1.75 0.23
C MET A 162 -10.68 -2.30 -0.69
N ILE A 163 -11.26 -3.47 -0.37
CA ILE A 163 -12.37 -4.01 -1.19
C ILE A 163 -13.60 -3.11 -1.16
N GLY A 164 -13.94 -2.54 0.00
CA GLY A 164 -15.08 -1.61 0.09
C GLY A 164 -14.87 -0.36 -0.76
N GLY A 165 -13.65 0.20 -0.73
CA GLY A 165 -13.28 1.31 -1.60
C GLY A 165 -13.32 0.94 -3.08
N GLN A 166 -12.86 -0.26 -3.44
CA GLN A 166 -12.89 -0.74 -4.82
C GLN A 166 -14.31 -0.95 -5.34
N VAL A 167 -15.24 -1.41 -4.50
CA VAL A 167 -16.67 -1.52 -4.87
C VAL A 167 -17.25 -0.14 -5.17
N VAL A 168 -17.03 0.83 -4.28
CA VAL A 168 -17.52 2.21 -4.49
C VAL A 168 -16.96 2.80 -5.77
N ASP A 169 -15.68 2.58 -6.04
CA ASP A 169 -15.00 3.05 -7.25
C ASP A 169 -15.62 2.49 -8.54
N ILE A 170 -15.88 1.17 -8.61
CA ILE A 170 -16.55 0.54 -9.75
C ILE A 170 -17.98 1.07 -9.92
N GLU A 171 -18.74 1.17 -8.82
CA GLU A 171 -20.12 1.65 -8.85
C GLU A 171 -20.23 3.15 -9.19
N SER A 172 -19.13 3.90 -9.05
CA SER A 172 -19.06 5.34 -9.33
C SER A 172 -18.60 5.67 -10.75
N VAL A 173 -18.28 4.67 -11.57
CA VAL A 173 -17.93 4.88 -12.99
C VAL A 173 -19.09 5.57 -13.71
N ASP A 174 -18.78 6.62 -14.49
CA ASP A 174 -19.75 7.47 -15.19
C ASP A 174 -20.66 8.30 -14.27
N MET A 175 -20.35 8.42 -12.97
CA MET A 175 -21.11 9.22 -12.00
C MET A 175 -20.29 10.39 -11.46
N ILE A 176 -20.97 11.52 -11.24
CA ILE A 176 -20.47 12.59 -10.36
C ILE A 176 -20.89 12.20 -8.94
N ILE A 177 -19.92 11.88 -8.10
CA ILE A 177 -20.17 11.53 -6.70
C ILE A 177 -19.93 12.71 -5.78
N GLU A 178 -20.64 12.73 -4.65
CA GLU A 178 -20.46 13.74 -3.62
C GLU A 178 -19.04 13.66 -3.03
N PRO A 179 -18.43 14.80 -2.63
CA PRO A 179 -17.08 14.84 -2.08
C PRO A 179 -16.85 13.88 -0.90
N GLU A 180 -17.86 13.66 -0.05
CA GLU A 180 -17.79 12.75 1.09
C GLU A 180 -17.69 11.28 0.65
N VAL A 181 -18.39 10.90 -0.42
CA VAL A 181 -18.33 9.54 -0.99
C VAL A 181 -16.97 9.30 -1.64
N HIS A 182 -16.47 10.29 -2.39
CA HIS A 182 -15.13 10.24 -2.98
C HIS A 182 -14.03 10.13 -1.90
N GLU A 183 -14.14 10.90 -0.82
CA GLU A 183 -13.18 10.81 0.27
C GLU A 183 -13.26 9.46 1.01
N PHE A 184 -14.47 8.93 1.23
CA PHE A 184 -14.65 7.57 1.77
C PHE A 184 -13.97 6.52 0.88
N MET A 185 -14.24 6.57 -0.43
CA MET A 185 -13.63 5.68 -1.42
C MET A 185 -12.10 5.72 -1.33
N ASN A 186 -11.50 6.92 -1.33
CA ASN A 186 -10.05 7.10 -1.29
C ASN A 186 -9.43 6.61 0.02
N ARG A 187 -10.08 6.90 1.15
CA ARG A 187 -9.66 6.40 2.48
C ARG A 187 -9.70 4.87 2.53
N CYS A 188 -10.67 4.24 1.88
CA CYS A 188 -10.81 2.79 1.85
C CYS A 188 -9.86 2.13 0.83
N LYS A 189 -9.97 2.48 -0.46
CA LYS A 189 -9.25 1.85 -1.59
C LYS A 189 -7.73 1.95 -1.42
N THR A 190 -7.23 3.14 -1.07
CA THR A 190 -5.79 3.41 -0.99
C THR A 190 -5.33 3.64 0.45
N GLY A 191 -6.06 4.46 1.21
CA GLY A 191 -5.68 4.88 2.55
C GLY A 191 -5.60 3.73 3.56
N ALA A 192 -6.53 2.78 3.52
CA ALA A 192 -6.63 1.73 4.53
C ALA A 192 -5.37 0.86 4.61
N LEU A 193 -4.80 0.50 3.47
CA LEU A 193 -3.59 -0.34 3.43
C LEU A 193 -2.32 0.45 3.76
N ILE A 194 -2.25 1.74 3.43
CA ILE A 194 -1.18 2.64 3.89
C ILE A 194 -1.26 2.80 5.42
N LYS A 195 -2.48 2.96 5.95
CA LYS A 195 -2.73 3.01 7.39
C LYS A 195 -2.33 1.73 8.10
N ALA A 196 -2.65 0.57 7.55
CA ALA A 196 -2.17 -0.70 8.06
C ALA A 196 -0.64 -0.77 8.08
N ALA A 197 0.04 -0.31 7.02
CA ALA A 197 1.49 -0.29 6.96
C ALA A 197 2.14 0.53 8.09
N ILE A 198 1.51 1.63 8.51
CA ILE A 198 1.99 2.48 9.59
C ILE A 198 1.60 1.92 10.96
N MET A 199 0.36 1.46 11.14
CA MET A 199 -0.19 1.08 12.44
C MET A 199 0.23 -0.31 12.92
N VAL A 200 0.51 -1.24 12.01
CA VAL A 200 0.95 -2.60 12.37
C VAL A 200 2.23 -2.61 13.23
N PRO A 201 3.30 -1.87 12.88
CA PRO A 201 4.46 -1.72 13.76
C PRO A 201 4.12 -1.13 15.14
N VAL A 202 3.18 -0.19 15.21
CA VAL A 202 2.73 0.41 16.48
C VAL A 202 2.09 -0.65 17.37
N ILE A 203 1.21 -1.46 16.78
CA ILE A 203 0.53 -2.56 17.46
C ILE A 203 1.55 -3.60 17.93
N ILE A 204 2.46 -4.07 17.05
CA ILE A 204 3.41 -5.14 17.39
C ILE A 204 4.40 -4.68 18.47
N THR A 205 4.87 -3.44 18.41
CA THR A 205 5.78 -2.88 19.42
C THR A 205 5.11 -2.53 20.74
N GLY A 206 3.77 -2.56 20.80
CA GLY A 206 3.02 -2.38 22.05
C GLY A 206 3.10 -0.97 22.62
N GLN A 207 3.06 0.04 21.75
CA GLN A 207 3.13 1.44 22.17
C GLN A 207 1.90 1.89 22.96
N ASP A 208 2.05 2.98 23.70
CA ASP A 208 0.96 3.60 24.43
C ASP A 208 -0.08 4.26 23.50
N LYS A 209 -1.21 4.63 24.10
CA LYS A 209 -2.33 5.24 23.38
C LYS A 209 -1.96 6.57 22.73
N ASP A 210 -1.10 7.37 23.35
CA ASP A 210 -0.73 8.67 22.78
C ASP A 210 0.06 8.48 21.47
N VAL A 211 0.98 7.51 21.44
CA VAL A 211 1.73 7.15 20.23
C VAL A 211 0.80 6.60 19.15
N MET A 212 -0.17 5.76 19.54
CA MET A 212 -1.20 5.27 18.62
C MET A 212 -2.00 6.43 18.00
N ASP A 213 -2.52 7.35 18.83
CA ASP A 213 -3.34 8.47 18.37
C ASP A 213 -2.54 9.42 17.44
N CYS A 214 -1.25 9.62 17.70
CA CYS A 214 -0.38 10.42 16.83
C CYS A 214 -0.17 9.75 15.46
N LEU A 215 0.13 8.46 15.45
CA LEU A 215 0.40 7.72 14.22
C LEU A 215 -0.86 7.39 13.42
N GLU A 216 -2.03 7.30 14.07
CA GLU A 216 -3.32 7.23 13.36
C GLU A 216 -3.55 8.50 12.55
N LYS A 217 -3.40 9.68 13.16
CA LYS A 217 -3.52 10.97 12.44
C LYS A 217 -2.55 11.07 11.27
N TYR A 218 -1.27 10.75 11.52
CA TYR A 218 -0.26 10.71 10.45
C TYR A 218 -0.70 9.79 9.31
N SER A 219 -1.13 8.57 9.64
CA SER A 219 -1.52 7.58 8.65
C SER A 219 -2.75 7.95 7.83
N ASP A 220 -3.75 8.58 8.45
CA ASP A 220 -4.96 9.03 7.78
C ASP A 220 -4.65 10.17 6.79
N SER A 221 -3.80 11.12 7.20
CA SER A 221 -3.37 12.22 6.33
C SER A 221 -2.52 11.73 5.17
N ILE A 222 -1.52 10.87 5.41
CA ILE A 222 -0.65 10.34 4.36
C ILE A 222 -1.41 9.43 3.39
N GLY A 223 -2.33 8.61 3.89
CA GLY A 223 -3.16 7.75 3.04
C GLY A 223 -4.01 8.55 2.05
N LEU A 224 -4.65 9.63 2.50
CA LEU A 224 -5.45 10.49 1.62
C LEU A 224 -4.55 11.35 0.71
N ALA A 225 -3.44 11.88 1.22
CA ALA A 225 -2.47 12.64 0.43
C ALA A 225 -1.93 11.82 -0.75
N PHE A 226 -1.70 10.52 -0.55
CA PHE A 226 -1.23 9.62 -1.58
C PHE A 226 -2.18 9.61 -2.79
N GLN A 227 -3.48 9.47 -2.55
CA GLN A 227 -4.50 9.41 -3.60
C GLN A 227 -4.71 10.78 -4.26
N VAL A 228 -4.76 11.86 -3.48
CA VAL A 228 -4.84 13.23 -4.04
C VAL A 228 -3.67 13.50 -4.98
N LYS A 229 -2.47 13.02 -4.64
CA LYS A 229 -1.31 13.14 -5.51
C LYS A 229 -1.44 12.30 -6.79
N ASP A 230 -1.96 11.07 -6.71
CA ASP A 230 -2.21 10.26 -7.91
C ASP A 230 -3.20 10.99 -8.85
N ASP A 231 -4.31 11.50 -8.32
CA ASP A 231 -5.30 12.28 -9.09
C ASP A 231 -4.67 13.53 -9.78
N ILE A 232 -3.74 14.20 -9.11
CA ILE A 232 -3.00 15.35 -9.66
C ILE A 232 -2.07 14.91 -10.80
N LEU A 233 -1.32 13.82 -10.61
CA LEU A 233 -0.39 13.30 -11.62
C LEU A 233 -1.12 12.82 -12.87
N ASP A 234 -2.27 12.17 -12.71
CA ASP A 234 -3.06 11.69 -13.83
C ASP A 234 -3.67 12.85 -14.64
N SER A 235 -4.08 13.93 -13.96
CA SER A 235 -4.52 15.17 -14.61
C SER A 235 -3.39 15.90 -15.35
N GLU A 236 -2.22 16.07 -14.72
CA GLU A 236 -1.05 16.74 -15.32
C GLU A 236 -0.47 15.95 -16.49
N GLY A 237 -0.32 14.63 -16.35
CA GLY A 237 0.11 13.74 -17.41
C GLY A 237 -0.87 13.73 -18.59
N SER A 238 -2.18 13.79 -18.33
CA SER A 238 -3.20 13.92 -19.37
C SER A 238 -3.09 15.24 -20.13
N MET A 239 -2.74 16.35 -19.47
CA MET A 239 -2.51 17.64 -20.13
C MET A 239 -1.29 17.62 -21.07
N GLU A 240 -0.19 16.98 -20.67
CA GLU A 240 0.98 16.79 -21.55
C GLU A 240 0.65 15.88 -22.75
N LEU A 241 -0.11 14.81 -22.52
CA LEU A 241 -0.59 13.87 -23.54
C LEU A 241 -1.73 14.43 -24.39
N LEU A 242 -2.42 15.51 -23.99
CA LEU A 242 -3.34 16.23 -24.88
C LEU A 242 -2.58 16.97 -25.99
N GLY A 243 -1.29 17.26 -25.80
CA GLY A 243 -0.36 17.68 -26.85
C GLY A 243 0.15 16.53 -27.75
N LYS A 244 0.12 15.29 -27.27
CA LYS A 244 0.47 14.04 -27.99
C LYS A 244 -0.38 12.88 -27.45
N ARG A 245 -1.57 12.67 -28.05
CA ARG A 245 -2.63 11.71 -27.68
C ARG A 245 -2.26 10.62 -26.66
N THR A 246 -2.88 10.66 -25.49
CA THR A 246 -3.71 9.62 -24.80
C THR A 246 -3.79 9.93 -23.30
N GLY A 247 -4.83 10.62 -22.82
CA GLY A 247 -5.09 10.84 -21.38
C GLY A 247 -6.04 9.77 -20.83
N ARG A 248 -5.61 9.05 -19.79
CA ARG A 248 -6.26 7.84 -19.26
C ARG A 248 -7.59 8.15 -18.54
N ASP A 249 -7.68 9.31 -17.89
CA ASP A 249 -8.90 9.75 -17.18
C ASP A 249 -9.94 10.44 -18.08
N VAL A 250 -9.63 10.64 -19.36
CA VAL A 250 -10.64 11.10 -20.33
C VAL A 250 -11.46 9.92 -20.87
N GLN A 251 -10.96 8.68 -20.73
CA GLN A 251 -11.66 7.47 -21.19
C GLN A 251 -12.51 6.81 -20.10
N GLU A 252 -12.13 6.91 -18.83
CA GLU A 252 -12.91 6.42 -17.70
C GLU A 252 -13.47 7.62 -16.93
N LYS A 253 -14.78 7.89 -17.06
CA LYS A 253 -15.41 9.07 -16.44
C LYS A 253 -15.55 8.91 -14.92
N ARG A 254 -14.43 8.85 -14.19
CA ARG A 254 -14.39 8.76 -12.73
C ARG A 254 -14.29 10.15 -12.11
N SER A 255 -14.88 10.32 -10.94
CA SER A 255 -14.71 11.52 -10.15
C SER A 255 -13.35 11.46 -9.43
N THR A 256 -12.51 12.48 -9.62
CA THR A 256 -11.22 12.65 -8.95
C THR A 256 -11.21 13.93 -8.12
N SER A 257 -10.21 14.10 -7.25
CA SER A 257 -10.01 15.33 -6.48
C SER A 257 -9.93 16.57 -7.40
N VAL A 258 -9.32 16.42 -8.58
CA VAL A 258 -9.16 17.49 -9.55
C VAL A 258 -10.47 17.80 -10.27
N THR A 259 -11.27 16.80 -10.63
CA THR A 259 -12.57 17.06 -11.29
C THR A 259 -13.59 17.66 -10.33
N LEU A 260 -13.53 17.31 -9.04
CA LEU A 260 -14.47 17.80 -8.02
C LEU A 260 -14.15 19.21 -7.53
N HIS A 261 -12.87 19.55 -7.39
CA HIS A 261 -12.44 20.79 -6.73
C HIS A 261 -11.57 21.70 -7.60
N GLY A 262 -11.04 21.20 -8.70
CA GLY A 262 -10.03 21.88 -9.51
C GLY A 262 -8.59 21.58 -9.06
N LEU A 263 -7.64 21.78 -9.97
CA LEU A 263 -6.23 21.43 -9.76
C LEU A 263 -5.57 22.21 -8.61
N ASP A 264 -5.84 23.52 -8.53
CA ASP A 264 -5.25 24.38 -7.50
C ASP A 264 -5.74 23.98 -6.10
N GLU A 265 -7.03 23.65 -5.96
CA GLU A 265 -7.61 23.21 -4.70
C GLU A 265 -7.13 21.80 -4.31
N ALA A 266 -6.95 20.90 -5.28
CA ALA A 266 -6.33 19.60 -5.04
C ALA A 266 -4.89 19.74 -4.52
N LYS A 267 -4.09 20.66 -5.09
CA LYS A 267 -2.74 20.98 -4.60
C LYS A 267 -2.75 21.57 -3.20
N ASN A 268 -3.67 22.49 -2.90
CA ASN A 268 -3.85 23.03 -1.55
C ASN A 268 -4.24 21.94 -0.54
N LYS A 269 -5.16 21.04 -0.90
CA LYS A 269 -5.57 19.89 -0.07
C LYS A 269 -4.39 18.96 0.20
N LEU A 270 -3.59 18.65 -0.82
CA LEU A 270 -2.35 17.86 -0.66
C LEU A 270 -1.40 18.52 0.35
N ASP A 271 -1.16 19.83 0.23
CA ASP A 271 -0.29 20.58 1.14
C ASP A 271 -0.82 20.65 2.57
N CYS A 272 -2.14 20.70 2.76
CA CYS A 272 -2.75 20.62 4.08
C CYS A 272 -2.54 19.24 4.71
N LEU A 273 -2.85 18.18 3.97
CA LEU A 273 -2.70 16.80 4.45
C LEU A 273 -1.25 16.47 4.81
N ILE A 274 -0.28 16.89 4.00
CA ILE A 274 1.14 16.66 4.30
C ILE A 274 1.57 17.40 5.57
N ARG A 275 1.14 18.66 5.75
CA ARG A 275 1.44 19.42 6.97
C ARG A 275 0.79 18.80 8.20
N GLU A 276 -0.46 18.40 8.13
CA GLU A 276 -1.18 17.71 9.22
C GLU A 276 -0.50 16.40 9.59
N GLY A 277 -0.10 15.60 8.60
CA GLY A 277 0.64 14.37 8.83
C GLY A 277 1.96 14.64 9.56
N ILE A 278 2.78 15.57 9.05
CA ILE A 278 4.06 15.92 9.65
C ILE A 278 3.89 16.46 11.08
N ALA A 279 2.84 17.25 11.34
CA ALA A 279 2.52 17.74 12.69
C ALA A 279 2.21 16.58 13.66
N GLY A 280 1.56 15.52 13.19
CA GLY A 280 1.35 14.28 13.94
C GLY A 280 2.64 13.57 14.38
N LEU A 281 3.79 13.92 13.78
CA LEU A 281 5.09 13.34 14.09
C LEU A 281 5.96 14.19 15.04
N GLU A 282 5.50 15.37 15.48
CA GLU A 282 6.33 16.31 16.27
C GLU A 282 6.89 15.67 17.55
N ARG A 283 6.08 14.89 18.27
CA ARG A 283 6.46 14.22 19.53
C ARG A 283 7.68 13.31 19.40
N PHE A 284 7.93 12.75 18.22
CA PHE A 284 9.04 11.81 18.00
C PHE A 284 10.39 12.51 17.72
N GLY A 285 10.40 13.85 17.61
CA GLY A 285 11.61 14.63 17.35
C GLY A 285 12.33 14.15 16.08
N GLU A 286 13.65 14.14 16.10
CA GLU A 286 14.51 13.74 14.98
C GLU A 286 14.32 12.26 14.54
N LYS A 287 13.80 11.39 15.43
CA LYS A 287 13.55 9.98 15.06
C LYS A 287 12.53 9.84 13.93
N ALA A 288 11.65 10.82 13.77
CA ALA A 288 10.65 10.85 12.71
C ALA A 288 11.12 11.49 11.40
N ASP A 289 12.36 11.96 11.30
CA ASP A 289 12.83 12.70 10.12
C ASP A 289 12.68 11.90 8.83
N PHE A 290 12.95 10.59 8.87
CA PHE A 290 12.73 9.73 7.70
C PHE A 290 11.26 9.75 7.24
N LEU A 291 10.30 9.67 8.18
CA LEU A 291 8.87 9.69 7.87
C LEU A 291 8.44 11.07 7.35
N ARG A 292 8.99 12.16 7.88
CA ARG A 292 8.74 13.51 7.36
C ARG A 292 9.25 13.64 5.92
N CYS A 293 10.47 13.20 5.66
CA CYS A 293 11.02 13.19 4.30
C CYS A 293 10.21 12.28 3.37
N LEU A 294 9.72 11.14 3.85
CA LEU A 294 8.87 10.26 3.05
C LEU A 294 7.53 10.90 2.70
N ALA A 295 6.92 11.65 3.63
CA ALA A 295 5.71 12.42 3.35
C ALA A 295 5.95 13.47 2.25
N LEU A 296 7.06 14.20 2.33
CA LEU A 296 7.46 15.16 1.29
C LEU A 296 7.76 14.46 -0.05
N TYR A 297 8.44 13.32 -0.02
CA TYR A 297 8.65 12.50 -1.21
C TYR A 297 7.32 12.06 -1.87
N ILE A 298 6.31 11.69 -1.08
CA ILE A 298 4.97 11.36 -1.61
C ILE A 298 4.35 12.56 -2.29
N LYS A 299 4.51 13.78 -1.75
CA LYS A 299 4.03 15.02 -2.36
C LYS A 299 4.75 15.35 -3.67
N ASP A 300 6.07 15.23 -3.68
CA ASP A 300 6.93 15.75 -4.75
C ASP A 300 7.20 14.72 -5.86
N ARG A 301 6.73 13.47 -5.72
CA ARG A 301 6.90 12.43 -6.75
C ARG A 301 6.32 12.84 -8.10
N GLU A 302 6.97 12.39 -9.17
CA GLU A 302 6.55 12.64 -10.57
C GLU A 302 5.88 11.43 -11.23
N LYS A 303 5.85 10.28 -10.55
CA LYS A 303 5.30 9.00 -11.03
C LYS A 303 4.73 8.20 -9.85
#